data_AF-A0A5A9NAI9-F1
#
_entry.id   AF-A0A5A9NAI9-F1
#
_cell.length_a   1.000
_cell.length_b   1.000
_cell.length_c   1.000
_cell.angle_alpha   90.00
_cell.angle_beta   90.00
_cell.angle_gamma   90.00
#
_symmetry.space_group_name_H-M   'P 1'
#
loop_
_entity.id
_entity.type
_entity.pdbx_description
1 polymer ?
#
loop_
_entity_poly.entity_id
_entity_poly.type
_entity_poly.pdbx_seq_one_letter_code
_entity_poly.pdbx_strand_id
1 'polypeptide(L)'
;MSSTDSTVKKLIEECGNRYHVFNNTETEDRTQVSDLLEKIDLMVTDNGGSYYSCKRFREIICQKLKEPIEQSVYRQTARDLADEMISNCPSLNGNRSNLEKHILKRLAEEENFDKYINYIKNPRDHFKSFIRDEVSQYIRDQFSVSVQLKMNQNIELLQKKIMTAAHESTQHVQENRGNVDVWLKFFTLKLSDVLIISVKDFSGVKHDDVDDFKLLEDVIRTELPPVISDISREFSTDSFDKKLDVNNRSDEIVIDHLCQCCWVQCPFCKAICTNTLENHDGDHSVPFHRVFGINGNYYSGSTNLCISICTTQVVSDESFYSHNSDDQRVLWREYRRAGGVYANWSITPDLSELFYWKWFVCRFQRDLERYYEKTFQGRGSIPDEWRKITLQKAIESLRVNMY
;
A
#
# COMPACT_ATOMS: atom_id res chain seq x y z
N MET A 1 -29.64 30.13 58.41
CA MET A 1 -29.09 30.49 57.08
C MET A 1 -29.62 29.47 56.10
N SER A 2 -30.46 29.88 55.16
CA SER A 2 -31.23 29.01 54.25
C SER A 2 -30.33 28.41 53.17
N SER A 3 -30.47 27.12 52.85
CA SER A 3 -29.68 26.42 51.81
C SER A 3 -29.91 26.94 50.38
N THR A 4 -30.91 27.80 50.18
CA THR A 4 -31.12 28.51 48.92
C THR A 4 -30.06 29.59 48.67
N ASP A 5 -29.58 30.27 49.71
CA ASP A 5 -28.58 31.34 49.59
C ASP A 5 -27.18 30.79 49.26
N SER A 6 -26.84 29.60 49.76
CA SER A 6 -25.57 28.92 49.40
C SER A 6 -25.56 28.40 47.97
N THR A 7 -26.72 27.97 47.45
CA THR A 7 -26.82 27.43 46.09
C THR A 7 -26.70 28.54 45.04
N VAL A 8 -27.32 29.70 45.29
CA VAL A 8 -27.22 30.86 44.40
C VAL A 8 -25.81 31.44 44.39
N LYS A 9 -25.15 31.55 45.55
CA LYS A 9 -23.75 32.01 45.63
C LYS A 9 -22.80 31.13 44.80
N LYS A 10 -22.95 29.81 44.90
CA LYS A 10 -22.14 28.86 44.13
C LYS A 10 -22.36 29.00 42.61
N LEU A 11 -23.60 29.21 42.18
CA LEU A 11 -23.91 29.44 40.76
C LEU A 11 -23.27 30.74 40.24
N ILE A 12 -23.32 31.82 41.03
CA ILE A 12 -22.70 33.10 40.67
C ILE A 12 -21.19 32.94 40.51
N GLU A 13 -20.54 32.19 41.42
CA GLU A 13 -19.11 31.86 41.32
C GLU A 13 -18.80 31.04 40.05
N GLU A 14 -19.59 30.01 39.73
CA GLU A 14 -19.45 29.21 38.50
C GLU A 14 -19.65 30.04 37.22
N CYS A 15 -20.47 31.10 37.28
CA CYS A 15 -20.64 32.07 36.19
C CYS A 15 -19.52 33.12 36.13
N GLY A 16 -18.49 33.06 36.97
CA GLY A 16 -17.39 34.02 37.02
C GLY A 16 -17.78 35.34 37.68
N ASN A 17 -18.66 35.30 38.67
CA ASN A 17 -19.22 36.46 39.37
C ASN A 17 -19.97 37.46 38.48
N ARG A 18 -20.42 37.03 37.30
CA ARG A 18 -21.21 37.84 36.38
C ARG A 18 -22.69 37.69 36.69
N TYR A 19 -23.32 38.78 37.16
CA TYR A 19 -24.76 38.86 37.34
C TYR A 19 -25.28 40.27 37.01
N HIS A 20 -26.57 40.37 36.72
CA HIS A 20 -27.26 41.62 36.42
C HIS A 20 -28.68 41.54 36.99
N VAL A 21 -29.18 42.64 37.55
CA VAL A 21 -30.48 42.69 38.25
C VAL A 21 -31.38 43.66 37.52
N PHE A 22 -32.59 43.21 37.17
CA PHE A 22 -33.63 44.04 36.56
C PHE A 22 -34.72 44.42 37.57
N ASN A 23 -35.15 45.68 37.52
CA ASN A 23 -36.42 46.13 38.08
C ASN A 23 -37.47 46.25 36.97
N ASN A 24 -38.20 45.16 36.74
CA ASN A 24 -39.19 45.08 35.66
C ASN A 24 -40.44 45.98 35.85
N THR A 25 -40.55 46.68 36.99
CA THR A 25 -41.66 47.64 37.23
C THR A 25 -41.33 49.05 36.76
N GLU A 26 -40.04 49.35 36.54
CA GLU A 26 -39.55 50.68 36.17
C GLU A 26 -39.22 50.73 34.67
N THR A 27 -40.26 50.72 33.85
CA THR A 27 -40.15 50.54 32.41
C THR A 27 -39.54 51.73 31.66
N GLU A 28 -39.41 52.89 32.32
CA GLU A 28 -38.78 54.08 31.72
C GLU A 28 -37.26 54.09 31.88
N ASP A 29 -36.71 53.32 32.82
CA ASP A 29 -35.27 53.25 33.05
C ASP A 29 -34.59 52.36 32.01
N ARG A 30 -34.08 53.00 30.96
CA ARG A 30 -33.30 52.30 29.92
C ARG A 30 -31.87 51.98 30.35
N THR A 31 -31.38 52.48 31.48
CA THR A 31 -29.99 52.28 31.92
C THR A 31 -29.72 50.82 32.26
N GLN A 32 -30.69 50.10 32.84
CA GLN A 32 -30.58 48.65 33.12
C GLN A 32 -30.28 47.84 31.85
N VAL A 33 -30.88 48.21 30.71
CA VAL A 33 -30.62 47.54 29.43
C VAL A 33 -29.23 47.90 28.91
N SER A 34 -28.84 49.17 28.95
CA SER A 34 -27.50 49.62 28.53
C SER A 34 -26.38 48.95 29.34
N ASP A 35 -26.53 48.89 30.66
CA ASP A 35 -25.57 48.25 31.57
C ASP A 35 -25.48 46.73 31.35
N LEU A 36 -26.59 46.08 30.96
CA LEU A 36 -26.56 44.68 30.55
C LEU A 36 -25.77 44.51 29.24
N LEU A 37 -26.03 45.35 28.24
CA LEU A 37 -25.36 45.27 26.94
C LEU A 37 -23.85 45.49 27.08
N GLU A 38 -23.41 46.46 27.90
CA GLU A 38 -21.99 46.67 28.18
C GLU A 38 -21.34 45.44 28.84
N LYS A 39 -22.03 44.80 29.80
CA LYS A 39 -21.56 43.54 30.41
C LYS A 39 -21.46 42.39 29.39
N ILE A 40 -22.37 42.33 28.41
CA ILE A 40 -22.33 41.35 27.32
C ILE A 40 -21.16 41.64 26.39
N ASP A 41 -20.95 42.90 26.00
CA ASP A 41 -19.86 43.30 25.11
C ASP A 41 -18.49 43.05 25.76
N LEU A 42 -18.33 43.36 27.05
CA LEU A 42 -17.14 43.00 27.83
C LEU A 42 -16.93 41.48 27.86
N MET A 43 -18.00 40.71 28.11
CA MET A 43 -17.92 39.24 28.10
C MET A 43 -17.52 38.68 26.74
N VAL A 44 -18.04 39.22 25.64
CA VAL A 44 -17.66 38.83 24.28
C VAL A 44 -16.21 39.21 23.99
N THR A 45 -15.77 40.39 24.42
CA THR A 45 -14.40 40.88 24.28
C THR A 45 -13.41 40.00 25.06
N ASP A 46 -13.73 39.65 26.31
CA ASP A 46 -12.94 38.74 27.15
C ASP A 46 -12.84 37.34 26.54
N ASN A 47 -13.87 36.93 25.78
CA ASN A 47 -13.86 35.68 25.00
C ASN A 47 -13.14 35.81 23.64
N GLY A 48 -12.41 36.90 23.40
CA GLY A 48 -11.69 37.17 22.15
C GLY A 48 -12.60 37.47 20.96
N GLY A 49 -13.79 38.02 21.21
CA GLY A 49 -14.80 38.31 20.18
C GLY A 49 -15.60 37.09 19.70
N SER A 50 -15.50 35.94 20.40
CA SER A 50 -16.12 34.68 19.99
C SER A 50 -17.40 34.35 20.74
N TYR A 51 -18.37 33.79 20.02
CA TYR A 51 -19.53 33.14 20.63
C TYR A 51 -19.21 31.71 21.07
N TYR A 52 -19.99 31.19 22.02
CA TYR A 52 -19.83 29.84 22.58
C TYR A 52 -19.93 28.73 21.51
N SER A 53 -20.85 28.89 20.54
CA SER A 53 -21.05 27.96 19.43
C SER A 53 -19.83 27.90 18.50
N CYS A 54 -19.16 29.03 18.23
CA CYS A 54 -17.94 29.08 17.41
C CYS A 54 -16.79 28.38 18.13
N LYS A 55 -16.62 28.62 19.43
CA LYS A 55 -15.57 27.97 20.22
C LYS A 55 -15.73 26.46 20.17
N ARG A 56 -16.97 25.97 20.32
CA ARG A 56 -17.25 24.53 20.23
C ARG A 56 -17.00 23.99 18.82
N PHE A 57 -17.38 24.73 17.78
CA PHE A 57 -17.11 24.33 16.40
C PHE A 57 -15.61 24.28 16.09
N ARG A 58 -14.83 25.27 16.55
CA ARG A 58 -13.36 25.28 16.44
C ARG A 58 -12.74 24.02 17.03
N GLU A 59 -13.10 23.66 18.26
CA GLU A 59 -12.62 22.43 18.91
C GLU A 59 -12.94 21.18 18.08
N ILE A 60 -14.17 21.10 17.56
CA ILE A 60 -14.60 19.98 16.71
C ILE A 60 -13.78 19.93 15.42
N ILE A 61 -13.60 21.05 14.71
CA ILE A 61 -12.81 21.12 13.47
C ILE A 61 -11.38 20.63 13.72
N CYS A 62 -10.70 21.17 14.73
CA CYS A 62 -9.32 20.81 15.06
C CYS A 62 -9.17 19.33 15.43
N GLN A 63 -10.14 18.76 16.13
CA GLN A 63 -10.09 17.35 16.52
C GLN A 63 -10.52 16.38 15.40
N LYS A 64 -11.50 16.77 14.58
CA LYS A 64 -12.17 15.85 13.66
C LYS A 64 -11.60 15.88 12.25
N LEU A 65 -10.94 16.97 11.84
CA LEU A 65 -10.33 17.02 10.51
C LEU A 65 -8.88 16.56 10.49
N LYS A 66 -8.13 16.63 11.61
CA LYS A 66 -6.70 16.30 11.62
C LYS A 66 -6.42 14.89 11.09
N GLU A 67 -7.04 13.87 11.67
CA GLU A 67 -6.80 12.47 11.30
C GLU A 67 -7.32 12.14 9.87
N PRO A 68 -8.53 12.52 9.45
CA PRO A 68 -8.97 12.31 8.06
C PRO A 68 -8.09 13.00 7.01
N ILE A 69 -7.62 14.23 7.30
CA ILE A 69 -6.69 14.94 6.41
C ILE A 69 -5.38 14.18 6.33
N GLU A 70 -4.80 13.81 7.47
CA GLU A 70 -3.55 13.05 7.51
C GLU A 70 -3.69 11.74 6.72
N GLN A 71 -4.72 10.94 6.99
CA GLN A 71 -4.98 9.69 6.27
C GLN A 71 -5.15 9.90 4.76
N SER A 72 -5.87 10.95 4.34
CA SER A 72 -6.03 11.25 2.91
C SER A 72 -4.69 11.59 2.24
N VAL A 73 -3.83 12.38 2.89
CA VAL A 73 -2.53 12.79 2.34
C VAL A 73 -1.61 11.59 2.18
N TYR A 74 -1.51 10.74 3.21
CA TYR A 74 -0.67 9.55 3.14
C TYR A 74 -1.18 8.57 2.08
N ARG A 75 -2.49 8.30 2.04
CA ARG A 75 -3.09 7.38 1.05
C ARG A 75 -2.92 7.86 -0.38
N GLN A 76 -3.13 9.16 -0.64
CA GLN A 76 -2.93 9.70 -1.98
C GLN A 76 -1.45 9.63 -2.39
N THR A 77 -0.55 10.04 -1.48
CA THR A 77 0.90 9.97 -1.74
C THR A 77 1.35 8.53 -2.00
N ALA A 78 0.83 7.55 -1.24
CA ALA A 78 1.18 6.15 -1.44
C ALA A 78 0.79 5.62 -2.83
N ARG A 79 -0.36 6.05 -3.35
CA ARG A 79 -0.82 5.75 -4.72
C ARG A 79 0.08 6.43 -5.75
N ASP A 80 0.33 7.72 -5.60
CA ASP A 80 1.17 8.49 -6.53
C ASP A 80 2.59 7.90 -6.62
N LEU A 81 3.14 7.42 -5.50
CA LEU A 81 4.44 6.74 -5.45
C LEU A 81 4.40 5.36 -6.09
N ALA A 82 3.33 4.58 -5.87
CA ALA A 82 3.17 3.28 -6.52
C ALA A 82 3.17 3.43 -8.06
N ASP A 83 2.40 4.39 -8.58
CA ASP A 83 2.34 4.69 -10.02
C ASP A 83 3.71 5.16 -10.55
N GLU A 84 4.41 6.01 -9.80
CA GLU A 84 5.76 6.45 -10.15
C GLU A 84 6.76 5.30 -10.18
N MET A 85 6.75 4.41 -9.20
CA MET A 85 7.65 3.25 -9.15
C MET A 85 7.37 2.26 -10.27
N ILE A 86 6.09 1.96 -10.55
CA ILE A 86 5.68 1.10 -11.68
C ILE A 86 6.11 1.70 -13.02
N SER A 87 6.25 3.03 -13.11
CA SER A 87 6.67 3.68 -14.35
C SER A 87 8.20 3.79 -14.46
N ASN A 88 8.87 4.21 -13.39
CA ASN A 88 10.23 4.75 -13.44
C ASN A 88 11.27 3.89 -12.71
N CYS A 89 10.87 3.03 -11.77
CA CYS A 89 11.82 2.21 -11.03
C CYS A 89 12.26 1.00 -11.87
N PRO A 90 13.54 0.87 -12.25
CA PRO A 90 13.96 -0.17 -13.21
C PRO A 90 13.63 -1.61 -12.78
N SER A 91 13.60 -1.89 -11.48
CA SER A 91 13.31 -3.20 -10.91
C SER A 91 11.82 -3.51 -10.77
N LEU A 92 10.96 -2.48 -10.73
CA LEU A 92 9.52 -2.59 -10.53
C LEU A 92 8.71 -2.22 -11.77
N ASN A 93 9.35 -1.62 -12.79
CA ASN A 93 8.65 -1.19 -13.99
C ASN A 93 8.39 -2.32 -14.97
N GLY A 94 7.42 -2.09 -15.85
CA GLY A 94 7.04 -3.04 -16.88
C GLY A 94 6.24 -4.21 -16.32
N ASN A 95 6.61 -5.44 -16.70
CA ASN A 95 5.85 -6.64 -16.38
C ASN A 95 6.60 -7.56 -15.40
N ARG A 96 5.91 -8.62 -14.96
CA ARG A 96 6.45 -9.64 -14.07
C ARG A 96 7.78 -10.24 -14.53
N SER A 97 8.00 -10.40 -15.84
CA SER A 97 9.27 -10.94 -16.36
C SER A 97 10.43 -10.00 -16.07
N ASN A 98 10.22 -8.67 -16.17
CA ASN A 98 11.24 -7.70 -15.78
C ASN A 98 11.52 -7.75 -14.27
N LEU A 99 10.49 -7.93 -13.44
CA LEU A 99 10.66 -8.14 -12.00
C LEU A 99 11.46 -9.41 -11.69
N GLU A 100 11.09 -10.56 -12.28
CA GLU A 100 11.79 -11.83 -12.10
C GLU A 100 13.26 -11.73 -12.52
N LYS A 101 13.56 -11.02 -13.62
CA LYS A 101 14.92 -10.72 -14.06
C LYS A 101 15.75 -10.01 -12.98
N HIS A 102 15.17 -8.99 -12.33
CA HIS A 102 15.87 -8.26 -11.27
C HIS A 102 16.04 -9.09 -9.99
N ILE A 103 15.04 -9.92 -9.66
CA ILE A 103 15.14 -10.90 -8.58
C ILE A 103 16.30 -11.87 -8.84
N LEU A 104 16.32 -12.50 -10.01
CA LEU A 104 17.37 -13.44 -10.40
C LEU A 104 18.75 -12.78 -10.44
N LYS A 105 18.84 -11.53 -10.91
CA LYS A 105 20.08 -10.76 -10.86
C LYS A 105 20.56 -10.57 -9.41
N ARG A 106 19.68 -10.11 -8.49
CA ARG A 106 20.01 -9.93 -7.07
C ARG A 106 20.45 -11.25 -6.42
N LEU A 107 19.72 -12.33 -6.66
CA LEU A 107 20.06 -13.66 -6.14
C LEU A 107 21.45 -14.10 -6.61
N ALA A 108 21.81 -13.81 -7.87
CA ALA A 108 23.12 -14.15 -8.43
C ALA A 108 24.25 -13.29 -7.87
N GLU A 109 24.00 -12.01 -7.57
CA GLU A 109 24.97 -11.11 -6.95
C GLU A 109 25.19 -11.43 -5.46
N GLU A 110 24.13 -11.82 -4.74
CA GLU A 110 24.21 -12.17 -3.32
C GLU A 110 24.77 -13.58 -3.06
N GLU A 111 24.67 -14.46 -4.06
CA GLU A 111 25.06 -15.87 -4.00
C GLU A 111 24.57 -16.61 -2.73
N ASN A 112 23.37 -16.28 -2.26
CA ASN A 112 22.77 -16.91 -1.08
C ASN A 112 21.88 -18.09 -1.47
N PHE A 113 22.32 -19.31 -1.16
CA PHE A 113 21.61 -20.53 -1.52
C PHE A 113 20.19 -20.62 -0.92
N ASP A 114 20.01 -20.22 0.34
CA ASP A 114 18.70 -20.30 1.00
C ASP A 114 17.69 -19.36 0.36
N LYS A 115 18.12 -18.16 -0.05
CA LYS A 115 17.28 -17.24 -0.81
C LYS A 115 16.88 -17.83 -2.17
N TYR A 116 17.78 -18.51 -2.87
CA TYR A 116 17.44 -19.25 -4.09
C TYR A 116 16.42 -20.36 -3.84
N ILE A 117 16.59 -21.15 -2.79
CA ILE A 117 15.64 -22.21 -2.43
C ILE A 117 14.27 -21.62 -2.10
N ASN A 118 14.22 -20.50 -1.36
CA ASN A 118 12.99 -19.78 -1.09
C ASN A 118 12.32 -19.28 -2.38
N TYR A 119 13.08 -18.69 -3.29
CA TYR A 119 12.61 -18.29 -4.62
C TYR A 119 12.04 -19.47 -5.43
N ILE A 120 12.70 -20.62 -5.42
CA ILE A 120 12.28 -21.80 -6.19
C ILE A 120 11.03 -22.45 -5.58
N LYS A 121 10.95 -22.55 -4.25
CA LYS A 121 9.87 -23.27 -3.55
C LYS A 121 8.65 -22.39 -3.25
N ASN A 122 8.88 -21.11 -2.91
CA ASN A 122 7.87 -20.13 -2.51
C ASN A 122 7.99 -18.86 -3.37
N PRO A 123 7.86 -18.95 -4.70
CA PRO A 123 8.14 -17.83 -5.58
C PRO A 123 7.24 -16.62 -5.31
N ARG A 124 5.95 -16.82 -4.99
CA ARG A 124 5.03 -15.72 -4.71
C ARG A 124 5.50 -14.86 -3.54
N ASP A 125 5.89 -15.50 -2.44
CA ASP A 125 6.35 -14.80 -1.24
C ASP A 125 7.70 -14.13 -1.47
N HIS A 126 8.58 -14.76 -2.25
CA HIS A 126 9.87 -14.18 -2.60
C HIS A 126 9.71 -12.89 -3.43
N PHE A 127 8.84 -12.90 -4.43
CA PHE A 127 8.54 -11.70 -5.23
C PHE A 127 7.92 -10.60 -4.36
N LYS A 128 6.96 -10.93 -3.49
CA LYS A 128 6.40 -9.97 -2.54
C LYS A 128 7.48 -9.35 -1.66
N SER A 129 8.35 -10.17 -1.06
CA SER A 129 9.46 -9.68 -0.22
C SER A 129 10.38 -8.75 -1.00
N PHE A 130 10.75 -9.11 -2.23
CA PHE A 130 11.58 -8.27 -3.08
C PHE A 130 10.92 -6.91 -3.38
N ILE A 131 9.62 -6.90 -3.72
CA ILE A 131 8.89 -5.65 -3.96
C ILE A 131 8.88 -4.78 -2.69
N ARG A 132 8.62 -5.37 -1.51
CA ARG A 132 8.65 -4.62 -0.24
C ARG A 132 10.01 -4.00 0.03
N ASP A 133 11.08 -4.74 -0.23
CA ASP A 133 12.46 -4.24 -0.06
C ASP A 133 12.74 -3.07 -1.03
N GLU A 134 12.38 -3.21 -2.31
CA GLU A 134 12.56 -2.17 -3.33
C GLU A 134 11.77 -0.91 -3.00
N VAL A 135 10.49 -1.04 -2.66
CA VAL A 135 9.61 0.08 -2.32
C VAL A 135 10.12 0.78 -1.07
N SER A 136 10.49 0.02 -0.03
CA SER A 136 11.03 0.60 1.20
C SER A 136 12.34 1.34 0.94
N GLN A 137 13.22 0.80 0.10
CA GLN A 137 14.47 1.46 -0.28
C GLN A 137 14.21 2.74 -1.08
N TYR A 138 13.29 2.67 -2.05
CA TYR A 138 12.91 3.82 -2.86
C TYR A 138 12.33 4.96 -2.01
N ILE A 139 11.40 4.66 -1.10
CA ILE A 139 10.80 5.65 -0.20
C ILE A 139 11.89 6.28 0.68
N ARG A 140 12.81 5.49 1.24
CA ARG A 140 13.93 6.01 2.04
C ARG A 140 14.83 6.94 1.23
N ASP A 141 15.26 6.50 0.05
CA ASP A 141 16.23 7.24 -0.77
C ASP A 141 15.64 8.51 -1.38
N GLN A 142 14.36 8.48 -1.75
CA GLN A 142 13.65 9.58 -2.40
C GLN A 142 12.82 10.41 -1.42
N PHE A 143 12.96 10.21 -0.10
CA PHE A 143 12.04 10.81 0.87
C PHE A 143 12.02 12.33 0.78
N SER A 144 13.18 12.98 0.92
CA SER A 144 13.29 14.44 0.93
C SER A 144 13.08 15.10 -0.43
N VAL A 145 13.33 14.36 -1.52
CA VAL A 145 13.33 14.91 -2.89
C VAL A 145 12.02 14.67 -3.61
N SER A 146 11.30 13.58 -3.32
CA SER A 146 10.04 13.23 -3.99
C SER A 146 8.89 13.03 -3.00
N VAL A 147 9.04 12.12 -2.03
CA VAL A 147 7.93 11.73 -1.14
C VAL A 147 7.39 12.92 -0.36
N GLN A 148 8.25 13.64 0.36
CA GLN A 148 7.87 14.79 1.17
C GLN A 148 7.30 15.92 0.31
N LEU A 149 7.83 16.15 -0.90
CA LEU A 149 7.28 17.14 -1.83
C LEU A 149 5.85 16.79 -2.24
N LYS A 150 5.58 15.52 -2.57
CA LYS A 150 4.22 15.06 -2.89
C LYS A 150 3.27 15.16 -1.70
N MET A 151 3.74 14.81 -0.49
CA MET A 151 2.93 14.99 0.73
C MET A 151 2.55 16.47 0.93
N ASN A 152 3.51 17.38 0.73
CA ASN A 152 3.27 18.82 0.82
C ASN A 152 2.29 19.32 -0.27
N GLN A 153 2.45 18.86 -1.51
CA GLN A 153 1.52 19.21 -2.60
C GLN A 153 0.11 18.68 -2.35
N ASN A 154 0.01 17.44 -1.87
CA ASN A 154 -1.26 16.79 -1.58
C ASN A 154 -1.99 17.48 -0.41
N ILE A 155 -1.28 17.87 0.64
CA ILE A 155 -1.88 18.58 1.77
C ILE A 155 -2.33 20.01 1.41
N GLU A 156 -1.56 20.73 0.57
CA GLU A 156 -1.96 22.04 0.03
C GLU A 156 -3.22 21.94 -0.84
N LEU A 157 -3.27 20.94 -1.73
CA LEU A 157 -4.44 20.71 -2.58
C LEU A 157 -5.68 20.37 -1.74
N LEU A 158 -5.53 19.53 -0.73
CA LEU A 158 -6.61 19.15 0.17
C LEU A 158 -7.09 20.34 1.02
N GLN A 159 -6.16 21.16 1.52
CA GLN A 159 -6.50 22.40 2.20
C GLN A 159 -7.38 23.30 1.31
N LYS A 160 -6.99 23.50 0.04
CA LYS A 160 -7.78 24.27 -0.91
C LYS A 160 -9.18 23.68 -1.12
N LYS A 161 -9.29 22.35 -1.27
CA LYS A 161 -10.59 21.67 -1.42
C LYS A 161 -11.50 21.88 -0.20
N ILE A 162 -10.95 21.77 1.02
CA ILE A 162 -11.72 21.99 2.26
C ILE A 162 -12.19 23.44 2.35
N MET A 163 -11.31 24.40 2.05
CA MET A 163 -11.65 25.83 2.02
C MET A 163 -12.76 26.13 1.01
N THR A 164 -12.67 25.57 -0.21
CA THR A 164 -13.70 25.70 -1.24
C THR A 164 -15.02 25.07 -0.80
N ALA A 165 -14.99 23.86 -0.22
CA ALA A 165 -16.18 23.19 0.28
C ALA A 165 -16.88 24.00 1.37
N ALA A 166 -16.13 24.62 2.29
CA ALA A 166 -16.67 25.50 3.31
C ALA A 166 -17.37 26.72 2.68
N HIS A 167 -16.71 27.38 1.72
CA HIS A 167 -17.27 28.54 1.02
C HIS A 167 -18.55 28.20 0.25
N GLU A 168 -18.54 27.13 -0.54
CA GLU A 168 -19.72 26.69 -1.31
C GLU A 168 -20.88 26.28 -0.40
N SER A 169 -20.59 25.68 0.76
CA SER A 169 -21.60 25.35 1.76
C SER A 169 -22.25 26.60 2.35
N THR A 170 -21.45 27.64 2.60
CA THR A 170 -21.94 28.95 3.10
C THR A 170 -22.83 29.64 2.07
N GLN A 171 -22.41 29.68 0.80
CA GLN A 171 -23.24 30.21 -0.27
C GLN A 171 -24.57 29.46 -0.40
N HIS A 172 -24.50 28.12 -0.37
CA HIS A 172 -25.69 27.27 -0.51
C HIS A 172 -26.75 27.56 0.56
N VAL A 173 -26.37 27.68 1.84
CA VAL A 173 -27.34 27.97 2.90
C VAL A 173 -27.84 29.42 2.88
N GLN A 174 -27.03 30.38 2.46
CA GLN A 174 -27.44 31.79 2.30
C GLN A 174 -28.49 31.94 1.20
N GLU A 175 -28.33 31.24 0.07
CA GLU A 175 -29.28 31.30 -1.06
C GLU A 175 -30.58 30.54 -0.77
N ASN A 176 -30.50 29.43 -0.03
CA ASN A 176 -31.64 28.51 0.17
C ASN A 176 -32.29 28.62 1.55
N ARG A 177 -31.91 29.62 2.37
CA ARG A 177 -32.35 29.77 3.77
C ARG A 177 -32.18 28.48 4.59
N GLY A 178 -31.02 27.83 4.39
CA GLY A 178 -30.65 26.60 5.09
C GLY A 178 -30.24 26.89 6.54
N ASN A 179 -30.10 25.84 7.34
CA ASN A 179 -29.57 25.90 8.70
C ASN A 179 -28.18 25.25 8.78
N VAL A 180 -27.59 25.19 9.97
CA VAL A 180 -26.28 24.57 10.22
C VAL A 180 -26.25 23.09 9.77
N ASP A 181 -27.35 22.35 9.89
CA ASP A 181 -27.41 20.95 9.44
C ASP A 181 -27.30 20.83 7.92
N VAL A 182 -27.96 21.74 7.19
CA VAL A 182 -27.85 21.80 5.73
C VAL A 182 -26.42 22.17 5.33
N TRP A 183 -25.79 23.12 6.04
CA TRP A 183 -24.39 23.47 5.81
C TRP A 183 -23.47 22.26 5.99
N LEU A 184 -23.58 21.55 7.12
CA LEU A 184 -22.75 20.38 7.44
C LEU A 184 -22.97 19.23 6.45
N LYS A 185 -24.22 18.98 6.03
CA LYS A 185 -24.54 17.98 5.01
C LYS A 185 -23.88 18.32 3.68
N PHE A 186 -23.96 19.58 3.24
CA PHE A 186 -23.36 19.99 1.98
C PHE A 186 -21.83 19.97 2.03
N PHE A 187 -21.25 20.43 3.14
CA PHE A 187 -19.80 20.43 3.38
C PHE A 187 -19.22 19.01 3.35
N THR A 188 -19.83 18.09 4.11
CA THR A 188 -19.39 16.68 4.14
C THR A 188 -19.60 15.98 2.81
N LEU A 189 -20.70 16.28 2.09
CA LEU A 189 -20.95 15.75 0.76
C LEU A 189 -19.86 16.18 -0.24
N LYS A 190 -19.47 17.46 -0.22
CA LYS A 190 -18.45 18.04 -1.10
C LYS A 190 -17.04 17.48 -0.87
N LEU A 191 -16.80 16.87 0.29
CA LEU A 191 -15.53 16.27 0.66
C LEU A 191 -15.56 14.75 0.66
N SER A 192 -16.67 14.12 0.28
CA SER A 192 -16.86 12.67 0.38
C SER A 192 -15.94 11.85 -0.53
N ASP A 193 -15.39 12.45 -1.58
CA ASP A 193 -14.41 11.83 -2.49
C ASP A 193 -12.97 11.86 -1.93
N VAL A 194 -12.69 12.78 -1.01
CA VAL A 194 -11.33 13.03 -0.47
C VAL A 194 -11.18 12.71 1.01
N LEU A 195 -12.23 12.85 1.81
CA LEU A 195 -12.20 12.68 3.26
C LEU A 195 -13.26 11.70 3.73
N ILE A 196 -12.87 10.81 4.63
CA ILE A 196 -13.79 9.95 5.37
C ILE A 196 -14.29 10.72 6.58
N ILE A 197 -15.33 11.53 6.38
CA ILE A 197 -16.02 12.32 7.41
C ILE A 197 -17.53 12.23 7.22
N SER A 198 -18.28 12.47 8.28
CA SER A 198 -19.74 12.48 8.27
C SER A 198 -20.29 13.63 9.11
N VAL A 199 -21.56 13.97 8.89
CA VAL A 199 -22.26 14.98 9.71
C VAL A 199 -22.21 14.62 11.21
N LYS A 200 -22.20 13.33 11.55
CA LYS A 200 -22.15 12.85 12.94
C LYS A 200 -20.84 13.23 13.63
N ASP A 201 -19.74 13.37 12.89
CA ASP A 201 -18.45 13.77 13.44
C ASP A 201 -18.49 15.19 14.00
N PHE A 202 -19.45 16.00 13.53
CA PHE A 202 -19.68 17.38 13.96
C PHE A 202 -20.83 17.52 14.97
N SER A 203 -21.28 16.42 15.58
CA SER A 203 -22.34 16.47 16.61
C SER A 203 -21.91 17.32 17.81
N GLY A 204 -22.73 18.28 18.22
CA GLY A 204 -22.45 19.17 19.36
C GLY A 204 -22.18 20.62 19.00
N VAL A 205 -22.16 20.97 17.71
CA VAL A 205 -22.38 22.35 17.26
C VAL A 205 -23.84 22.69 17.56
N LYS A 206 -24.11 23.68 18.42
CA LYS A 206 -25.49 24.09 18.73
C LYS A 206 -26.19 24.54 17.44
N HIS A 207 -27.40 24.03 17.24
CA HIS A 207 -28.22 24.27 16.05
C HIS A 207 -29.12 25.51 16.17
N ASP A 208 -29.16 26.10 17.38
CA ASP A 208 -30.05 27.20 17.71
C ASP A 208 -29.25 28.53 17.66
N ASP A 209 -29.70 29.41 16.75
CA ASP A 209 -29.40 30.85 16.65
C ASP A 209 -28.05 31.32 16.09
N VAL A 210 -27.32 30.50 15.32
CA VAL A 210 -26.20 31.00 14.50
C VAL A 210 -26.70 31.33 13.09
N ASP A 211 -27.27 32.52 12.92
CA ASP A 211 -27.59 33.09 11.60
C ASP A 211 -26.33 33.49 10.80
N ASP A 212 -25.14 33.36 11.40
CA ASP A 212 -23.89 33.77 10.78
C ASP A 212 -23.11 32.58 10.21
N PHE A 213 -23.57 32.01 9.09
CA PHE A 213 -22.85 30.93 8.39
C PHE A 213 -21.45 31.35 7.94
N LYS A 214 -21.19 32.65 7.79
CA LYS A 214 -19.83 33.16 7.50
C LYS A 214 -18.87 32.83 8.63
N LEU A 215 -19.37 32.75 9.86
CA LEU A 215 -18.62 32.34 11.04
C LEU A 215 -18.10 30.89 10.94
N LEU A 216 -18.86 29.98 10.32
CA LEU A 216 -18.41 28.60 10.11
C LEU A 216 -17.29 28.55 9.07
N GLU A 217 -17.45 29.29 7.97
CA GLU A 217 -16.41 29.45 6.94
C GLU A 217 -15.14 30.09 7.52
N ASP A 218 -15.28 31.14 8.31
CA ASP A 218 -14.16 31.84 8.95
C ASP A 218 -13.46 30.94 9.96
N VAL A 219 -14.19 30.13 10.73
CA VAL A 219 -13.59 29.10 11.60
C VAL A 219 -12.73 28.14 10.78
N ILE A 220 -13.22 27.61 9.66
CA ILE A 220 -12.41 26.74 8.79
C ILE A 220 -11.17 27.50 8.28
N ARG A 221 -11.33 28.76 7.86
CA ARG A 221 -10.23 29.61 7.36
C ARG A 221 -9.13 29.84 8.39
N THR A 222 -9.50 30.01 9.65
CA THR A 222 -8.56 30.32 10.74
C THR A 222 -7.93 29.07 11.34
N GLU A 223 -8.70 27.99 11.53
CA GLU A 223 -8.24 26.81 12.28
C GLU A 223 -7.60 25.74 11.39
N LEU A 224 -7.93 25.68 10.09
CA LEU A 224 -7.35 24.70 9.18
C LEU A 224 -5.83 24.88 8.98
N PRO A 225 -5.27 26.08 8.75
CA PRO A 225 -3.83 26.23 8.50
C PRO A 225 -2.93 25.73 9.64
N PRO A 226 -3.21 25.98 10.93
CA PRO A 226 -2.48 25.36 12.04
C PRO A 226 -2.53 23.83 12.02
N VAL A 227 -3.70 23.23 11.75
CA VAL A 227 -3.87 21.77 11.64
C VAL A 227 -3.01 21.21 10.52
N ILE A 228 -3.01 21.86 9.35
CA ILE A 228 -2.16 21.49 8.21
C ILE A 228 -0.67 21.56 8.58
N SER A 229 -0.25 22.66 9.21
CA SER A 229 1.14 22.86 9.65
C SER A 229 1.59 21.77 10.63
N ASP A 230 0.72 21.41 11.58
CA ASP A 230 0.99 20.34 12.54
C ASP A 230 1.16 18.98 11.86
N ILE A 231 0.30 18.64 10.90
CA ILE A 231 0.41 17.41 10.11
C ILE A 231 1.72 17.40 9.32
N SER A 232 2.04 18.49 8.61
CA SER A 232 3.26 18.58 7.79
C SER A 232 4.54 18.41 8.62
N ARG A 233 4.54 18.87 9.87
CA ARG A 233 5.67 18.70 10.79
C ARG A 233 5.89 17.24 11.23
N GLU A 234 4.87 16.39 11.14
CA GLU A 234 4.93 14.96 11.47
C GLU A 234 5.40 14.09 10.28
N PHE A 235 5.61 14.67 9.09
CA PHE A 235 6.10 13.94 7.93
C PHE A 235 7.52 13.45 8.14
N SER A 236 7.70 12.13 8.08
CA SER A 236 9.00 11.49 8.21
C SER A 236 9.02 10.16 7.48
N THR A 237 10.22 9.69 7.16
CA THR A 237 10.42 8.36 6.56
C THR A 237 9.86 7.26 7.47
N ASP A 238 10.05 7.39 8.79
CA ASP A 238 9.61 6.40 9.77
C ASP A 238 8.10 6.37 9.99
N SER A 239 7.39 7.47 9.70
CA SER A 239 5.94 7.58 9.88
C SER A 239 5.16 7.15 8.64
N PHE A 240 5.75 7.22 7.44
CA PHE A 240 5.06 6.99 6.16
C PHE A 240 4.23 5.69 6.15
N ASP A 241 4.86 4.53 6.29
CA ASP A 241 4.15 3.25 6.24
C ASP A 241 3.35 2.94 7.50
N LYS A 242 3.75 3.52 8.65
CA LYS A 242 3.10 3.27 9.95
C LYS A 242 1.74 3.95 10.06
N LYS A 243 1.56 5.08 9.38
CA LYS A 243 0.31 5.84 9.36
C LYS A 243 -0.68 5.30 8.33
N LEU A 244 -0.27 4.34 7.49
CA LEU A 244 -1.11 3.71 6.48
C LEU A 244 -1.63 2.34 6.94
N ASP A 245 -2.92 2.10 6.70
CA ASP A 245 -3.45 0.72 6.68
C ASP A 245 -2.68 -0.11 5.64
N VAL A 246 -2.48 -1.39 5.93
CA VAL A 246 -1.68 -2.31 5.09
C VAL A 246 -2.11 -2.26 3.62
N ASN A 247 -3.41 -2.32 3.34
CA ASN A 247 -3.93 -2.33 1.97
C ASN A 247 -3.75 -1.00 1.20
N ASN A 248 -3.36 0.08 1.90
CA ASN A 248 -3.12 1.39 1.30
C ASN A 248 -1.63 1.71 1.16
N ARG A 249 -0.74 0.80 1.55
CA ARG A 249 0.70 1.01 1.42
C ARG A 249 1.15 0.85 -0.03
N SER A 250 2.19 1.59 -0.39
CA SER A 250 2.72 1.58 -1.76
C SER A 250 3.21 0.19 -2.17
N ASP A 251 3.78 -0.59 -1.26
CA ASP A 251 4.25 -1.95 -1.53
C ASP A 251 3.12 -2.91 -1.86
N GLU A 252 2.01 -2.88 -1.11
CA GLU A 252 0.83 -3.71 -1.40
C GLU A 252 0.16 -3.30 -2.71
N ILE A 253 0.10 -2.00 -3.06
CA ILE A 253 -0.41 -1.54 -4.37
C ILE A 253 0.46 -2.09 -5.52
N VAL A 254 1.78 -2.02 -5.39
CA VAL A 254 2.71 -2.55 -6.41
C VAL A 254 2.66 -4.08 -6.47
N ILE A 255 2.50 -4.76 -5.33
CA ILE A 255 2.29 -6.22 -5.26
C ILE A 255 1.01 -6.59 -6.00
N ASP A 256 -0.09 -5.90 -5.76
CA ASP A 256 -1.36 -6.16 -6.45
C ASP A 256 -1.21 -5.97 -7.96
N HIS A 257 -0.47 -4.96 -8.40
CA HIS A 257 -0.20 -4.74 -9.81
C HIS A 257 0.64 -5.85 -10.46
N LEU A 258 1.73 -6.29 -9.81
CA LEU A 258 2.71 -7.20 -10.42
C LEU A 258 2.48 -8.69 -10.12
N CYS A 259 1.74 -9.01 -9.05
CA CYS A 259 1.60 -10.38 -8.54
C CYS A 259 0.19 -10.99 -8.69
N GLN A 260 -0.77 -10.27 -9.26
CA GLN A 260 -2.07 -10.82 -9.68
C GLN A 260 -1.92 -11.60 -11.00
N CYS A 261 -1.26 -12.75 -10.93
CA CYS A 261 -0.91 -13.56 -12.10
C CYS A 261 -0.76 -15.05 -11.71
N CYS A 262 -0.56 -15.92 -12.69
CA CYS A 262 -0.46 -17.35 -12.44
C CYS A 262 0.81 -17.73 -11.66
N TRP A 263 0.68 -18.45 -10.54
CA TRP A 263 1.81 -18.94 -9.74
C TRP A 263 2.03 -20.46 -9.85
N VAL A 264 1.30 -21.13 -10.75
CA VAL A 264 1.48 -22.57 -10.98
C VAL A 264 2.89 -22.85 -11.49
N GLN A 265 3.53 -23.87 -10.91
CA GLN A 265 4.89 -24.25 -11.24
C GLN A 265 4.93 -25.50 -12.12
N CYS A 266 5.89 -25.54 -13.04
CA CYS A 266 6.13 -26.68 -13.91
C CYS A 266 6.37 -27.93 -13.06
N PRO A 267 5.67 -29.05 -13.33
CA PRO A 267 5.78 -30.26 -12.50
C PRO A 267 7.19 -30.85 -12.52
N PHE A 268 7.98 -30.58 -13.56
CA PHE A 268 9.34 -31.11 -13.70
C PHE A 268 10.41 -30.21 -13.06
N CYS A 269 10.45 -28.93 -13.41
CA CYS A 269 11.57 -28.05 -13.08
C CYS A 269 11.20 -26.87 -12.17
N LYS A 270 9.93 -26.76 -11.75
CA LYS A 270 9.41 -25.67 -10.91
C LYS A 270 9.51 -24.25 -11.48
N ALA A 271 9.81 -24.11 -12.77
CA ALA A 271 9.65 -22.83 -13.47
C ALA A 271 8.20 -22.33 -13.35
N ILE A 272 8.00 -21.02 -13.20
CA ILE A 272 6.71 -20.43 -12.87
C ILE A 272 5.99 -20.07 -14.17
N CYS A 273 4.68 -20.34 -14.24
CA CYS A 273 3.89 -19.93 -15.41
C CYS A 273 3.91 -18.41 -15.59
N THR A 274 4.08 -17.95 -16.84
CA THR A 274 4.13 -16.51 -17.18
C THR A 274 2.78 -15.91 -17.56
N ASN A 275 1.68 -16.67 -17.43
CA ASN A 275 0.35 -16.14 -17.71
C ASN A 275 -0.03 -15.06 -16.69
N THR A 276 -0.56 -13.95 -17.17
CA THR A 276 -0.89 -12.76 -16.38
C THR A 276 -2.23 -12.86 -15.67
N LEU A 277 -2.99 -13.94 -15.85
CA LEU A 277 -4.27 -14.15 -15.17
C LEU A 277 -4.17 -15.30 -14.16
N GLU A 278 -4.67 -15.08 -12.94
CA GLU A 278 -4.87 -16.16 -11.98
C GLU A 278 -5.96 -17.13 -12.47
N ASN A 279 -5.77 -18.43 -12.21
CA ASN A 279 -6.72 -19.49 -12.56
C ASN A 279 -7.18 -19.46 -14.03
N HIS A 280 -6.28 -19.07 -14.94
CA HIS A 280 -6.58 -18.96 -16.36
C HIS A 280 -6.93 -20.31 -16.99
N ASP A 281 -7.77 -20.26 -18.02
CA ASP A 281 -8.00 -21.40 -18.91
C ASP A 281 -6.78 -21.67 -19.82
N GLY A 282 -6.70 -22.88 -20.36
CA GLY A 282 -5.62 -23.29 -21.27
C GLY A 282 -4.34 -23.76 -20.57
N ASP A 283 -3.31 -24.03 -21.38
CA ASP A 283 -2.07 -24.64 -20.89
C ASP A 283 -1.19 -23.62 -20.14
N HIS A 284 -0.61 -24.02 -19.02
CA HIS A 284 0.47 -23.30 -18.38
C HIS A 284 1.75 -23.39 -19.22
N SER A 285 2.45 -22.29 -19.36
CA SER A 285 3.73 -22.23 -20.08
C SER A 285 4.65 -21.18 -19.48
N VAL A 286 5.93 -21.32 -19.81
CA VAL A 286 7.01 -20.40 -19.46
C VAL A 286 8.06 -20.51 -20.57
N PRO A 287 8.69 -19.40 -20.99
CA PRO A 287 9.68 -19.46 -22.06
C PRO A 287 10.97 -20.19 -21.65
N PHE A 288 11.33 -20.15 -20.36
CA PHE A 288 12.57 -20.78 -19.87
C PHE A 288 12.31 -21.74 -18.72
N HIS A 289 12.70 -22.99 -18.94
CA HIS A 289 12.70 -24.02 -17.92
C HIS A 289 14.04 -24.12 -17.21
N ARG A 290 14.07 -24.89 -16.11
CA ARG A 290 15.23 -25.04 -15.23
C ARG A 290 15.79 -26.47 -15.30
N VAL A 291 17.00 -26.65 -14.81
CA VAL A 291 17.62 -27.97 -14.63
C VAL A 291 16.85 -28.75 -13.56
N PHE A 292 16.51 -30.01 -13.82
CA PHE A 292 15.65 -30.81 -12.95
C PHE A 292 16.20 -31.00 -11.53
N GLY A 293 17.51 -31.19 -11.42
CA GLY A 293 18.21 -31.42 -10.14
C GLY A 293 18.16 -30.22 -9.19
N ILE A 294 17.84 -29.02 -9.67
CA ILE A 294 17.59 -27.84 -8.82
C ILE A 294 16.41 -28.09 -7.87
N ASN A 295 15.41 -28.84 -8.33
CA ASN A 295 14.26 -29.25 -7.53
C ASN A 295 14.45 -30.65 -6.88
N GLY A 296 15.69 -31.15 -6.83
CA GLY A 296 16.01 -32.42 -6.20
C GLY A 296 15.64 -33.65 -7.01
N ASN A 297 15.21 -33.50 -8.27
CA ASN A 297 14.98 -34.64 -9.15
C ASN A 297 16.31 -35.38 -9.43
N TYR A 298 16.26 -36.70 -9.44
CA TYR A 298 17.42 -37.57 -9.63
C TYR A 298 17.08 -38.74 -10.58
N TYR A 299 18.10 -39.38 -11.14
CA TYR A 299 17.89 -40.52 -12.01
C TYR A 299 17.45 -41.75 -11.21
N SER A 300 16.36 -42.39 -11.64
CA SER A 300 15.81 -43.60 -11.00
C SER A 300 16.87 -44.69 -10.85
N GLY A 301 16.88 -45.37 -9.70
CA GLY A 301 17.88 -46.39 -9.36
C GLY A 301 19.27 -45.84 -8.99
N SER A 302 19.41 -44.52 -8.79
CA SER A 302 20.68 -43.90 -8.39
C SER A 302 20.47 -42.80 -7.34
N THR A 303 21.58 -42.24 -6.84
CA THR A 303 21.58 -41.00 -6.05
C THR A 303 21.98 -39.79 -6.89
N ASN A 304 22.00 -39.89 -8.22
CA ASN A 304 22.56 -38.87 -9.08
C ASN A 304 21.51 -37.81 -9.46
N LEU A 305 21.73 -36.55 -9.06
CA LEU A 305 20.86 -35.43 -9.42
C LEU A 305 20.79 -35.26 -10.94
N CYS A 306 19.60 -34.93 -11.44
CA CYS A 306 19.33 -34.89 -12.86
C CYS A 306 19.77 -33.55 -13.48
N ILE A 307 20.61 -33.60 -14.50
CA ILE A 307 21.07 -32.41 -15.23
C ILE A 307 20.19 -32.07 -16.45
N SER A 308 19.15 -32.86 -16.69
CA SER A 308 18.23 -32.65 -17.80
C SER A 308 17.35 -31.42 -17.62
N ILE A 309 16.84 -30.92 -18.75
CA ILE A 309 16.05 -29.70 -18.87
C ILE A 309 14.77 -30.05 -19.63
N CYS A 310 13.64 -29.43 -19.27
CA CYS A 310 12.34 -29.73 -19.87
C CYS A 310 12.37 -29.68 -21.41
N THR A 311 12.89 -28.59 -21.95
CA THR A 311 12.82 -28.27 -23.39
C THR A 311 13.59 -29.26 -24.25
N THR A 312 14.71 -29.78 -23.74
CA THR A 312 15.47 -30.88 -24.39
C THR A 312 14.78 -32.23 -24.20
N GLN A 313 14.17 -32.47 -23.03
CA GLN A 313 13.58 -33.77 -22.74
C GLN A 313 12.30 -34.03 -23.52
N VAL A 314 11.44 -33.02 -23.72
CA VAL A 314 10.17 -33.19 -24.44
C VAL A 314 10.30 -33.52 -25.93
N VAL A 315 11.53 -33.59 -26.48
CA VAL A 315 11.82 -34.11 -27.83
C VAL A 315 12.63 -35.40 -27.84
N SER A 316 12.97 -35.93 -26.66
CA SER A 316 13.79 -37.13 -26.53
C SER A 316 12.93 -38.41 -26.56
N ASP A 317 13.60 -39.53 -26.84
CA ASP A 317 13.06 -40.90 -26.67
C ASP A 317 13.18 -41.41 -25.23
N GLU A 318 13.65 -40.57 -24.30
CA GLU A 318 13.70 -40.94 -22.89
C GLU A 318 12.29 -40.94 -22.28
N SER A 319 12.21 -41.38 -21.02
CA SER A 319 10.95 -41.54 -20.31
C SER A 319 11.08 -41.13 -18.85
N PHE A 320 9.96 -40.79 -18.23
CA PHE A 320 9.85 -40.52 -16.81
C PHE A 320 8.71 -41.34 -16.18
N TYR A 321 8.69 -41.39 -14.85
CA TYR A 321 7.58 -41.96 -14.08
C TYR A 321 6.64 -40.85 -13.66
N SER A 322 5.35 -41.03 -13.94
CA SER A 322 4.33 -40.04 -13.57
C SER A 322 3.99 -40.14 -12.08
N HIS A 323 3.69 -39.01 -11.42
CA HIS A 323 3.25 -39.02 -10.02
C HIS A 323 1.93 -39.76 -9.76
N ASN A 324 1.14 -40.04 -10.80
CA ASN A 324 -0.19 -40.66 -10.66
C ASN A 324 -0.13 -42.19 -10.57
N SER A 325 1.00 -42.80 -10.93
CA SER A 325 1.22 -44.24 -10.82
C SER A 325 2.72 -44.54 -10.98
N ASP A 326 3.33 -45.09 -9.93
CA ASP A 326 4.75 -45.44 -9.89
C ASP A 326 5.16 -46.46 -10.97
N ASP A 327 4.19 -47.21 -11.53
CA ASP A 327 4.43 -48.23 -12.55
C ASP A 327 4.24 -47.74 -13.99
N GLN A 328 3.72 -46.53 -14.22
CA GLN A 328 3.49 -46.02 -15.58
C GLN A 328 4.65 -45.15 -16.06
N ARG A 329 5.50 -45.78 -16.87
CA ARG A 329 6.58 -45.13 -17.62
C ARG A 329 6.00 -44.41 -18.85
N VAL A 330 6.19 -43.09 -18.94
CA VAL A 330 5.69 -42.26 -20.04
C VAL A 330 6.88 -41.65 -20.80
N LEU A 331 6.83 -41.66 -22.13
CA LEU A 331 7.84 -41.01 -22.96
C LEU A 331 7.78 -39.49 -22.78
N TRP A 332 8.92 -38.81 -22.73
CA TRP A 332 8.94 -37.36 -22.56
C TRP A 332 8.25 -36.62 -23.70
N ARG A 333 8.42 -37.06 -24.95
CA ARG A 333 7.68 -36.50 -26.10
C ARG A 333 6.16 -36.67 -26.03
N GLU A 334 5.68 -37.56 -25.17
CA GLU A 334 4.26 -37.82 -24.93
C GLU A 334 3.84 -37.42 -23.51
N TYR A 335 4.59 -36.56 -22.81
CA TYR A 335 4.39 -36.27 -21.39
C TYR A 335 2.95 -35.89 -21.03
N ARG A 336 2.22 -35.23 -21.95
CA ARG A 336 0.81 -34.86 -21.74
C ARG A 336 -0.11 -36.07 -21.55
N ARG A 337 0.24 -37.25 -22.11
CA ARG A 337 -0.52 -38.50 -21.92
C ARG A 337 -0.47 -39.01 -20.48
N ALA A 338 0.48 -38.54 -19.66
CA ALA A 338 0.52 -38.85 -18.23
C ALA A 338 -0.68 -38.26 -17.44
N GLY A 339 -1.45 -37.35 -18.05
CA GLY A 339 -2.63 -36.75 -17.42
C GLY A 339 -2.30 -35.80 -16.27
N GLY A 340 -3.35 -35.37 -15.55
CA GLY A 340 -3.23 -34.50 -14.37
C GLY A 340 -2.43 -33.22 -14.65
N VAL A 341 -1.50 -32.90 -13.75
CA VAL A 341 -0.66 -31.69 -13.85
C VAL A 341 0.21 -31.65 -15.11
N TYR A 342 0.53 -32.80 -15.72
CA TYR A 342 1.37 -32.84 -16.92
C TYR A 342 0.59 -32.44 -18.18
N ALA A 343 -0.68 -32.81 -18.28
CA ALA A 343 -1.52 -32.50 -19.43
C ALA A 343 -1.82 -31.00 -19.56
N ASN A 344 -1.79 -30.27 -18.44
CA ASN A 344 -2.09 -28.84 -18.34
C ASN A 344 -0.86 -27.93 -18.58
N TRP A 345 0.28 -28.50 -18.97
CA TRP A 345 1.49 -27.73 -19.29
C TRP A 345 1.83 -27.85 -20.76
N SER A 346 2.20 -26.74 -21.38
CA SER A 346 2.78 -26.66 -22.72
C SER A 346 4.27 -26.32 -22.59
N ILE A 347 5.11 -27.28 -22.96
CA ILE A 347 6.57 -27.15 -22.92
C ILE A 347 7.05 -27.17 -24.37
N THR A 348 7.47 -26.02 -24.87
CA THR A 348 8.03 -25.90 -26.21
C THR A 348 9.51 -26.26 -26.19
N PRO A 349 9.99 -27.09 -27.12
CA PRO A 349 11.42 -27.30 -27.29
C PRO A 349 12.10 -25.96 -27.63
N ASP A 350 13.21 -25.66 -26.97
CA ASP A 350 14.02 -24.48 -27.26
C ASP A 350 15.50 -24.88 -27.38
N LEU A 351 16.26 -24.03 -28.07
CA LEU A 351 17.71 -24.13 -28.16
C LEU A 351 18.38 -23.18 -27.17
N SER A 352 17.64 -22.75 -26.13
CA SER A 352 18.13 -21.76 -25.19
C SER A 352 19.25 -22.37 -24.36
N GLU A 353 20.38 -21.67 -24.30
CA GLU A 353 21.55 -22.15 -23.58
C GLU A 353 21.38 -22.17 -22.06
N LEU A 354 20.34 -21.51 -21.52
CA LEU A 354 19.99 -21.48 -20.09
C LEU A 354 21.20 -21.23 -19.18
N PHE A 355 22.09 -20.32 -19.61
CA PHE A 355 23.37 -20.05 -18.95
C PHE A 355 23.21 -19.76 -17.45
N TYR A 356 22.16 -19.04 -17.08
CA TYR A 356 21.86 -18.74 -15.68
C TYR A 356 21.68 -19.99 -14.82
N TRP A 357 20.82 -20.93 -15.22
CA TRP A 357 20.54 -22.13 -14.43
C TRP A 357 21.67 -23.16 -14.49
N LYS A 358 22.41 -23.23 -15.61
CA LYS A 358 23.64 -24.03 -15.71
C LYS A 358 24.72 -23.50 -14.76
N TRP A 359 24.92 -22.18 -14.72
CA TRP A 359 25.82 -21.52 -13.77
C TRP A 359 25.38 -21.76 -12.32
N PHE A 360 24.10 -21.61 -12.00
CA PHE A 360 23.57 -21.87 -10.66
C PHE A 360 23.92 -23.28 -10.17
N VAL A 361 23.68 -24.32 -11.00
CA VAL A 361 24.02 -25.71 -10.66
C VAL A 361 25.52 -25.88 -10.40
N CYS A 362 26.39 -25.27 -11.23
CA CYS A 362 27.83 -25.30 -11.00
C CYS A 362 28.23 -24.58 -9.71
N ARG A 363 27.66 -23.39 -9.47
CA ARG A 363 28.02 -22.52 -8.35
C ARG A 363 27.62 -23.12 -7.00
N PHE A 364 26.43 -23.71 -6.96
CA PHE A 364 25.80 -24.28 -5.76
C PHE A 364 25.79 -25.80 -5.76
N GLN A 365 26.68 -26.45 -6.52
CA GLN A 365 26.74 -27.91 -6.62
C GLN A 365 26.75 -28.57 -5.23
N ARG A 366 27.70 -28.18 -4.36
CA ARG A 366 27.85 -28.75 -3.02
C ARG A 366 26.66 -28.47 -2.12
N ASP A 367 26.04 -27.30 -2.26
CA ASP A 367 24.86 -26.93 -1.50
C ASP A 367 23.64 -27.78 -1.90
N LEU A 368 23.42 -27.97 -3.21
CA LEU A 368 22.39 -28.85 -3.73
C LEU A 368 22.60 -30.30 -3.31
N GLU A 369 23.84 -30.80 -3.42
CA GLU A 369 24.20 -32.18 -3.02
C GLU A 369 23.91 -32.42 -1.53
N ARG A 370 24.30 -31.46 -0.68
CA ARG A 370 24.01 -31.49 0.76
C ARG A 370 22.52 -31.37 1.06
N TYR A 371 21.83 -30.43 0.40
CA TYR A 371 20.42 -30.12 0.67
C TYR A 371 19.49 -31.28 0.32
N TYR A 372 19.80 -32.01 -0.76
CA TYR A 372 18.98 -33.15 -1.20
C TYR A 372 19.53 -34.52 -0.78
N GLU A 373 20.74 -34.57 -0.18
CA GLU A 373 21.45 -35.82 0.13
C GLU A 373 21.65 -36.70 -1.12
N LYS A 374 22.13 -36.06 -2.20
CA LYS A 374 22.37 -36.63 -3.54
C LYS A 374 23.66 -36.10 -4.15
N THR A 375 24.09 -36.62 -5.30
CA THR A 375 25.38 -36.23 -5.95
C THR A 375 25.22 -35.88 -7.42
N PHE A 376 26.02 -34.95 -7.95
CA PHE A 376 26.16 -34.73 -9.39
C PHE A 376 27.30 -35.60 -9.95
N GLN A 377 27.09 -36.92 -9.95
CA GLN A 377 28.03 -37.93 -10.43
C GLN A 377 27.35 -38.88 -11.42
N GLY A 378 28.12 -39.78 -12.04
CA GLY A 378 27.59 -40.77 -12.97
C GLY A 378 26.79 -40.12 -14.10
N ARG A 379 25.52 -40.50 -14.25
CA ARG A 379 24.61 -39.92 -15.25
C ARG A 379 24.26 -38.46 -14.99
N GLY A 380 24.42 -38.00 -13.74
CA GLY A 380 24.23 -36.61 -13.32
C GLY A 380 25.51 -35.77 -13.31
N SER A 381 26.61 -36.26 -13.90
CA SER A 381 27.87 -35.50 -13.91
C SER A 381 27.71 -34.19 -14.67
N ILE A 382 27.98 -33.06 -14.01
CA ILE A 382 27.88 -31.73 -14.63
C ILE A 382 28.96 -31.59 -15.72
N PRO A 383 28.59 -31.24 -16.97
CA PRO A 383 29.55 -31.04 -18.06
C PRO A 383 30.57 -29.93 -17.78
N ASP A 384 31.81 -30.09 -18.25
CA ASP A 384 32.89 -29.12 -18.05
C ASP A 384 32.59 -27.77 -18.72
N GLU A 385 31.80 -27.77 -19.79
CA GLU A 385 31.31 -26.59 -20.49
C GLU A 385 30.47 -25.69 -19.57
N TRP A 386 29.69 -26.27 -18.65
CA TRP A 386 28.88 -25.50 -17.72
C TRP A 386 29.76 -24.81 -16.68
N ARG A 387 30.89 -25.41 -16.32
CA ARG A 387 31.86 -24.84 -15.36
C ARG A 387 32.60 -23.62 -15.92
N LYS A 388 32.59 -23.44 -17.24
CA LYS A 388 33.17 -22.26 -17.93
C LYS A 388 32.23 -21.05 -17.95
N ILE A 389 30.98 -21.20 -17.51
CA ILE A 389 30.01 -20.10 -17.48
C ILE A 389 30.34 -19.19 -16.29
N THR A 390 30.56 -17.91 -16.56
CA THR A 390 30.82 -16.90 -15.53
C THR A 390 29.52 -16.31 -14.97
N LEU A 391 29.58 -15.75 -13.76
CA LEU A 391 28.45 -15.00 -13.17
C LEU A 391 27.97 -13.89 -14.11
N GLN A 392 28.90 -13.14 -14.72
CA GLN A 392 28.57 -12.09 -15.67
C GLN A 392 27.77 -12.63 -16.86
N LYS A 393 28.22 -13.73 -17.47
CA LYS A 393 27.52 -14.37 -18.60
C LYS A 393 26.15 -14.89 -18.18
N ALA A 394 26.02 -15.42 -16.96
CA ALA A 394 24.74 -15.84 -16.40
C ALA A 394 23.76 -14.66 -16.28
N ILE A 395 24.19 -13.53 -15.70
CA ILE A 395 23.36 -12.32 -15.56
C ILE A 395 23.02 -11.70 -16.93
N GLU A 396 23.98 -11.62 -17.85
CA GLU A 396 23.75 -11.10 -19.21
C GLU A 396 22.72 -11.94 -19.96
N SER A 397 22.70 -13.26 -19.74
CA SER A 397 21.71 -14.14 -20.37
C SER A 397 20.26 -13.83 -19.95
N LEU A 398 20.03 -13.21 -18.79
CA LEU A 398 18.69 -12.77 -18.37
C LEU A 398 18.19 -11.59 -19.24
N ARG A 399 19.08 -10.82 -19.85
CA ARG A 399 18.73 -9.70 -20.74
C ARG A 399 18.37 -10.15 -22.15
N VAL A 400 18.96 -11.24 -22.64
CA VAL A 400 18.71 -11.70 -24.02
C VAL A 400 17.44 -12.55 -24.09
N ASN A 401 17.11 -13.23 -23.00
CA ASN A 401 16.09 -14.26 -22.99
C ASN A 401 14.71 -13.76 -22.53
N MET A 402 14.60 -12.73 -21.69
CA MET A 402 13.31 -12.36 -21.07
C MET A 402 12.50 -11.27 -21.81
N TYR A 403 12.73 -11.07 -23.11
CA TYR A 403 11.98 -10.12 -23.95
C TYR A 403 11.06 -10.80 -24.95
#